data_AF-A0A4P6UPP1-F1
#
_entry.id   AF-A0A4P6UPP1-F1
#
_cell.length_a   1.000
_cell.length_b   1.000
_cell.length_c   1.000
_cell.angle_alpha   90.00
_cell.angle_beta   90.00
_cell.angle_gamma   90.00
#
_symmetry.space_group_name_H-M   'P 1'
#
loop_
_entity.id
_entity.type
_entity.pdbx_description
1 polymer ?
#
loop_
_entity_poly.entity_id
_entity_poly.type
_entity_poly.pdbx_seq_one_letter_code
_entity_poly.pdbx_strand_id
1 'polypeptide(L)'
;MLGITKKDFLIRAASFNLTNPWNILRIICGVFMFPHAASKFAAGALNPGTVGFFAKAGFAPPEFWVILAAMVEVGTGLALLFGICTRFAALGAAGALAVAVYALQMVKGFGWTWNTGGYEYPVFWGIVCLAVALNEFNGGATSKSHSH
;
A
#
# COMPACT_ATOMS: atom_id res chain seq x y z
N MET A 1 7.94 19.28 8.93
CA MET A 1 7.38 18.95 7.59
C MET A 1 6.37 17.81 7.69
N LEU A 2 5.23 18.04 8.36
CA LEU A 2 4.20 17.01 8.57
C LEU A 2 2.80 17.44 8.12
N GLY A 3 2.64 18.71 7.70
CA GLY A 3 1.33 19.25 7.32
C GLY A 3 0.90 18.81 5.92
N ILE A 4 -0.37 18.48 5.78
CA ILE A 4 -1.08 18.30 4.51
C ILE A 4 -1.31 19.68 3.86
N THR A 5 -1.09 19.79 2.56
CA THR A 5 -1.26 21.04 1.79
C THR A 5 -2.20 20.81 0.60
N LYS A 6 -2.71 21.89 0.00
CA LYS A 6 -3.53 21.79 -1.22
C LYS A 6 -2.79 21.07 -2.36
N LYS A 7 -1.45 21.20 -2.44
CA LYS A 7 -0.63 20.54 -3.46
C LYS A 7 -0.70 19.01 -3.38
N ASP A 8 -1.00 18.46 -2.21
CA ASP A 8 -1.14 17.01 -2.03
C ASP A 8 -2.39 16.45 -2.71
N PHE A 9 -3.41 17.28 -2.98
CA PHE A 9 -4.66 16.84 -3.60
C PHE A 9 -4.75 17.14 -5.10
N LEU A 10 -3.74 17.80 -5.67
CA LEU A 10 -3.72 18.16 -7.09
C LEU A 10 -3.13 17.02 -7.92
N ILE A 11 -3.93 16.49 -8.84
CA ILE A 11 -3.45 15.59 -9.89
C ILE A 11 -2.67 16.41 -10.91
N ARG A 12 -1.39 16.08 -11.08
CA ARG A 12 -0.46 16.80 -11.98
C ARG A 12 -0.04 15.91 -13.13
N ALA A 13 0.07 16.46 -14.34
CA ALA A 13 0.63 15.74 -15.49
C ALA A 13 2.05 15.22 -15.21
N ALA A 14 2.86 15.99 -14.47
CA ALA A 14 4.20 15.59 -14.04
C ALA A 14 4.23 14.31 -13.19
N SER A 15 3.15 13.98 -12.47
CA SER A 15 3.05 12.73 -11.70
C SER A 15 2.96 11.50 -12.60
N PHE A 16 2.61 11.65 -13.88
CA PHE A 16 2.53 10.57 -14.87
C PHE A 16 3.70 10.55 -15.85
N ASN A 17 4.73 11.38 -15.61
CA ASN A 17 5.93 11.33 -16.42
C ASN A 17 6.71 10.03 -16.15
N LEU A 18 6.65 9.08 -17.08
CA LEU A 18 7.29 7.78 -16.99
C LEU A 18 8.82 7.83 -17.16
N THR A 19 9.39 8.98 -17.54
CA THR A 19 10.85 9.13 -17.51
C THR A 19 11.39 9.29 -16.09
N ASN A 20 10.52 9.60 -15.11
CA ASN A 20 10.87 9.61 -13.71
C ASN A 20 10.62 8.21 -13.08
N PRO A 21 11.66 7.49 -12.64
CA PRO A 21 11.51 6.15 -12.08
C PRO A 21 10.65 6.12 -10.81
N TRP A 22 10.61 7.20 -10.03
CA TRP A 22 9.76 7.29 -8.84
C TRP A 22 8.27 7.28 -9.19
N ASN A 23 7.89 7.87 -10.32
CA ASN A 23 6.51 7.81 -10.79
C ASN A 23 6.13 6.38 -11.19
N ILE A 24 7.04 5.65 -11.84
CA ILE A 24 6.83 4.24 -12.18
C ILE A 24 6.61 3.41 -10.91
N LEU A 25 7.52 3.51 -9.93
CA LEU A 25 7.41 2.77 -8.67
C LEU A 25 6.11 3.11 -7.93
N ARG A 26 5.80 4.41 -7.80
CA ARG A 26 4.56 4.89 -7.18
C ARG A 26 3.31 4.30 -7.86
N ILE A 27 3.24 4.36 -9.19
CA ILE A 27 2.09 3.86 -9.96
C ILE A 27 1.96 2.34 -9.79
N ILE A 28 3.05 1.59 -9.92
CA ILE A 28 3.03 0.12 -9.77
C ILE A 28 2.61 -0.26 -8.34
N CYS A 29 3.14 0.41 -7.31
CA CYS A 29 2.70 0.22 -5.94
C CYS A 29 1.21 0.53 -5.74
N GLY A 30 0.64 1.49 -6.48
CA GLY A 30 -0.80 1.73 -6.46
C GLY A 30 -1.59 0.61 -7.15
N VAL A 31 -1.19 0.24 -8.37
CA VAL A 31 -1.91 -0.72 -9.21
C VAL A 31 -1.93 -2.12 -8.58
N PHE A 32 -0.84 -2.56 -7.98
CA PHE A 32 -0.74 -3.91 -7.43
C PHE A 32 -1.57 -4.11 -6.16
N MET A 33 -2.13 -3.04 -5.56
CA MET A 33 -3.09 -3.18 -4.46
C MET A 33 -4.45 -3.71 -4.94
N PHE A 34 -4.82 -3.46 -6.21
CA PHE A 34 -6.12 -3.86 -6.74
C PHE A 34 -6.31 -5.38 -6.82
N PRO A 35 -5.35 -6.19 -7.32
CA PRO A 35 -5.47 -7.64 -7.23
C PRO A 35 -5.66 -8.17 -5.80
N HIS A 36 -5.02 -7.54 -4.81
CA HIS A 36 -5.12 -7.93 -3.41
C HIS A 36 -6.51 -7.60 -2.85
N ALA A 37 -7.04 -6.41 -3.16
CA ALA A 37 -8.39 -6.03 -2.78
C ALA A 37 -9.43 -6.92 -3.48
N ALA A 38 -9.26 -7.17 -4.77
CA ALA A 38 -10.15 -8.02 -5.56
C ALA A 38 -10.22 -9.45 -5.00
N SER A 39 -9.08 -10.02 -4.58
CA SER A 39 -9.01 -11.39 -4.03
C SER A 39 -9.86 -11.59 -2.75
N LYS A 40 -10.19 -10.50 -2.04
CA LYS A 40 -11.02 -10.53 -0.83
C LYS A 40 -12.49 -10.74 -1.13
N PHE A 41 -12.90 -10.60 -2.38
CA PHE A 41 -14.26 -10.82 -2.84
C PHE A 41 -14.30 -12.00 -3.81
N ALA A 42 -15.30 -12.86 -3.65
CA ALA A 42 -15.56 -13.98 -4.54
C ALA A 42 -17.07 -14.11 -4.74
N ALA A 43 -17.50 -14.29 -6.00
CA ALA A 43 -18.92 -14.44 -6.36
C ALA A 43 -19.87 -13.36 -5.79
N GLY A 44 -19.40 -12.11 -5.67
CA GLY A 44 -20.19 -10.98 -5.17
C GLY A 44 -20.29 -10.87 -3.64
N ALA A 45 -19.62 -11.74 -2.89
CA ALA A 45 -19.53 -11.70 -1.43
C ALA A 45 -18.08 -11.70 -0.95
N LEU A 46 -17.85 -11.58 0.36
CA LEU A 46 -16.53 -11.79 0.95
C LEU A 46 -16.06 -13.22 0.71
N ASN A 47 -14.81 -13.36 0.29
CA ASN A 47 -14.19 -14.65 0.04
C ASN A 47 -14.07 -15.44 1.36
N PRO A 48 -14.74 -16.60 1.52
CA PRO A 48 -14.72 -17.36 2.76
C PRO A 48 -13.31 -17.82 3.17
N GLY A 49 -12.45 -18.10 2.18
CA GLY A 49 -11.05 -18.46 2.43
C GLY A 49 -10.25 -17.31 3.04
N THR A 50 -10.50 -16.09 2.56
CA THR A 50 -9.87 -14.87 3.12
C THR A 50 -10.40 -14.58 4.51
N VAL A 51 -11.71 -14.68 4.75
CA VAL A 51 -12.31 -14.49 6.08
C VAL A 51 -11.73 -15.51 7.06
N GLY A 52 -11.63 -16.79 6.66
CA GLY A 52 -11.00 -17.84 7.47
C GLY A 52 -9.52 -17.59 7.74
N PHE A 53 -8.77 -17.03 6.79
CA PHE A 53 -7.38 -16.63 6.99
C PHE A 53 -7.25 -15.51 8.04
N PHE A 54 -8.08 -14.48 7.96
CA PHE A 54 -8.10 -13.39 8.94
C PHE A 54 -8.49 -13.88 10.34
N ALA A 55 -9.46 -14.78 10.43
CA ALA A 55 -9.83 -15.42 11.70
C ALA A 55 -8.64 -16.18 12.31
N LYS A 56 -7.93 -16.98 11.51
CA LYS A 56 -6.72 -17.71 11.96
C LYS A 56 -5.58 -16.77 12.36
N ALA A 57 -5.48 -15.61 11.73
CA ALA A 57 -4.50 -14.57 12.08
C ALA A 57 -4.87 -13.82 13.38
N GLY A 58 -6.03 -14.10 13.99
CA GLY A 58 -6.45 -13.49 15.26
C GLY A 58 -7.30 -12.22 15.10
N PHE A 59 -7.73 -11.89 13.88
CA PHE A 59 -8.57 -10.73 13.64
C PHE A 59 -10.05 -11.05 13.91
N ALA A 60 -10.61 -10.47 14.97
CA ALA A 60 -12.03 -10.61 15.32
C ALA A 60 -12.72 -9.23 15.38
N PRO A 61 -13.92 -9.06 14.78
CA PRO A 61 -14.58 -9.98 13.85
C PRO A 61 -13.90 -10.00 12.47
N PRO A 62 -13.64 -11.16 11.85
CA PRO A 62 -12.78 -11.26 10.67
C PRO A 62 -13.35 -10.54 9.44
N GLU A 63 -14.67 -10.52 9.26
CA GLU A 63 -15.34 -9.87 8.14
C GLU A 63 -15.07 -8.37 8.12
N PHE A 64 -15.11 -7.73 9.29
CA PHE A 64 -14.78 -6.30 9.44
C PHE A 64 -13.36 -6.01 8.97
N TRP A 65 -12.40 -6.83 9.40
CA TRP A 65 -10.99 -6.64 9.06
C TRP A 65 -10.71 -6.89 7.57
N VAL A 66 -11.40 -7.86 6.95
CA VAL A 66 -11.31 -8.08 5.50
C VAL A 66 -11.82 -6.86 4.73
N ILE A 67 -12.98 -6.30 5.12
CA ILE A 67 -13.53 -5.10 4.49
C ILE A 67 -12.58 -3.90 4.69
N LEU A 68 -12.09 -3.70 5.92
CA LEU A 68 -11.15 -2.63 6.23
C LEU A 68 -9.87 -2.73 5.39
N ALA A 69 -9.30 -3.94 5.29
CA ALA A 69 -8.12 -4.19 4.46
C ALA A 69 -8.40 -3.88 2.98
N ALA A 70 -9.56 -4.29 2.45
CA ALA A 70 -9.95 -3.95 1.08
C ALA A 70 -10.08 -2.43 0.87
N MET A 71 -10.69 -1.71 1.82
CA MET A 71 -10.83 -0.25 1.75
C MET A 71 -9.47 0.45 1.77
N VAL A 72 -8.55 0.00 2.62
CA VAL A 72 -7.19 0.55 2.70
C VAL A 72 -6.41 0.27 1.41
N GLU A 73 -6.46 -0.95 0.88
CA GLU A 73 -5.78 -1.32 -0.36
C GLU A 73 -6.33 -0.52 -1.57
N VAL A 74 -7.66 -0.39 -1.70
CA VAL A 74 -8.25 0.42 -2.78
C VAL A 74 -7.95 1.89 -2.59
N GLY A 75 -8.09 2.42 -1.37
CA GLY A 75 -7.85 3.83 -1.07
C GLY A 75 -6.40 4.24 -1.31
N THR A 76 -5.45 3.47 -0.78
CA THR A 76 -4.01 3.68 -1.00
C THR A 76 -3.64 3.42 -2.45
N GLY A 77 -4.22 2.40 -3.08
CA GLY A 77 -4.03 2.07 -4.50
C GLY A 77 -4.41 3.22 -5.42
N LEU A 78 -5.60 3.79 -5.26
CA LEU A 78 -6.07 4.95 -6.03
C LEU A 78 -5.24 6.21 -5.74
N ALA A 79 -4.95 6.48 -4.47
CA ALA A 79 -4.17 7.64 -4.07
C ALA A 79 -2.75 7.57 -4.66
N LEU A 80 -2.11 6.40 -4.60
CA LEU A 80 -0.80 6.14 -5.21
C LEU A 80 -0.86 6.11 -6.73
N LEU A 81 -1.96 5.69 -7.36
CA LEU A 81 -2.09 5.75 -8.82
C LEU A 81 -2.19 7.20 -9.32
N PHE A 82 -3.08 8.00 -8.72
CA PHE A 82 -3.36 9.37 -9.18
C PHE A 82 -2.41 10.43 -8.62
N GLY A 83 -1.60 10.08 -7.63
CA GLY A 83 -0.59 10.99 -7.07
C GLY A 83 -1.17 11.92 -6.03
N ILE A 84 -2.18 11.44 -5.32
CA ILE A 84 -2.93 12.17 -4.28
C ILE A 84 -2.36 11.74 -2.93
N CYS A 85 -1.96 12.71 -2.10
CA CYS A 85 -1.40 12.47 -0.77
C CYS A 85 -0.34 11.36 -0.75
N THR A 86 0.51 11.31 -1.79
CA THR A 86 1.46 10.23 -2.10
C THR A 86 2.26 9.77 -0.90
N ARG A 87 2.83 10.71 -0.14
CA ARG A 87 3.59 10.43 1.08
C ARG A 87 2.80 9.63 2.14
N PHE A 88 1.54 9.99 2.38
CA PHE A 88 0.69 9.30 3.36
C PHE A 88 0.09 8.03 2.79
N ALA A 89 -0.28 8.04 1.50
CA ALA A 89 -0.79 6.86 0.81
C ALA A 89 0.26 5.74 0.76
N ALA A 90 1.53 6.09 0.51
CA ALA A 90 2.65 5.17 0.52
C ALA A 90 2.92 4.59 1.92
N LEU A 91 2.83 5.41 2.98
CA LEU A 91 2.90 4.92 4.36
C LEU A 91 1.71 4.00 4.70
N GLY A 92 0.50 4.33 4.26
CA GLY A 92 -0.68 3.50 4.45
C GLY A 92 -0.55 2.13 3.75
N ALA A 93 -0.07 2.13 2.51
CA ALA A 93 0.24 0.91 1.76
C ALA A 93 1.31 0.06 2.46
N ALA A 94 2.40 0.67 2.93
CA ALA A 94 3.43 -0.02 3.70
C ALA A 94 2.87 -0.62 5.00
N GLY A 95 2.00 0.11 5.70
CA GLY A 95 1.31 -0.38 6.89
C GLY A 95 0.40 -1.57 6.61
N ALA A 96 -0.38 -1.52 5.53
CA ALA A 96 -1.23 -2.64 5.10
C ALA A 96 -0.40 -3.89 4.79
N LEU A 97 0.74 -3.73 4.12
CA LEU A 97 1.67 -4.83 3.84
C LEU A 97 2.34 -5.35 5.11
N ALA A 98 2.67 -4.50 6.08
CA ALA A 98 3.19 -4.92 7.37
C ALA A 98 2.17 -5.78 8.15
N VAL A 99 0.88 -5.40 8.12
CA VAL A 99 -0.20 -6.21 8.69
C VAL A 99 -0.33 -7.55 7.95
N ALA A 100 -0.15 -7.57 6.62
CA ALA A 100 -0.15 -8.80 5.85
C ALA A 100 1.03 -9.73 6.23
N VAL A 101 2.23 -9.19 6.45
CA VAL A 101 3.39 -9.94 6.95
C VAL A 101 3.10 -10.54 8.32
N TYR A 102 2.54 -9.75 9.24
CA TYR A 102 2.13 -10.24 10.55
C TYR A 102 1.11 -11.38 10.43
N ALA A 103 0.06 -11.20 9.63
CA ALA A 103 -0.96 -12.23 9.43
C ALA A 103 -0.37 -13.53 8.87
N LEU A 104 0.57 -13.44 7.91
CA LEU A 104 1.27 -14.61 7.38
C LEU A 104 2.08 -15.33 8.45
N GLN A 105 2.80 -14.59 9.29
CA GLN A 105 3.58 -15.17 10.40
C GLN A 105 2.68 -15.85 11.43
N MET A 106 1.52 -15.27 11.74
CA MET A 106 0.57 -15.87 12.68
C MET A 106 -0.05 -17.16 12.15
N VAL A 107 -0.38 -17.21 10.85
CA VAL A 107 -1.09 -18.36 10.26
C VAL A 107 -0.15 -19.48 9.83
N LYS A 108 1.05 -19.14 9.32
CA LYS A 108 1.99 -20.11 8.73
C LYS A 108 3.28 -20.28 9.52
N GLY A 109 3.55 -19.42 10.51
CA GLY A 109 4.84 -19.35 11.19
C GLY A 109 5.89 -18.59 10.39
N PHE A 110 7.15 -18.69 10.83
CA PHE A 110 8.27 -18.02 10.17
C PHE A 110 8.64 -18.75 8.87
N GLY A 111 8.35 -18.11 7.73
CA GLY A 111 8.75 -18.57 6.40
C GLY A 111 9.06 -17.38 5.50
N TRP A 112 10.30 -17.29 5.01
CA TRP A 112 10.75 -16.18 4.18
C TRP A 112 10.32 -16.35 2.72
N THR A 113 10.70 -17.47 2.09
CA THR A 113 10.70 -17.58 0.63
C THR A 113 9.31 -17.51 0.02
N TRP A 114 9.17 -16.73 -1.04
CA TRP A 114 7.88 -16.52 -1.69
C TRP A 114 7.27 -17.81 -2.25
N ASN A 115 8.09 -18.73 -2.75
CA ASN A 115 7.64 -19.97 -3.40
C ASN A 115 7.03 -20.98 -2.41
N THR A 116 7.28 -20.82 -1.11
CA THR A 116 6.64 -21.59 -0.04
C THR A 116 5.46 -20.83 0.59
N GLY A 117 5.11 -19.67 0.03
CA GLY A 117 4.07 -18.79 0.53
C GLY A 117 4.50 -17.98 1.75
N GLY A 118 5.81 -17.69 1.85
CA GLY A 118 6.41 -16.80 2.85
C GLY A 118 6.17 -15.32 2.59
N TYR A 119 6.73 -14.48 3.46
CA TYR A 119 6.46 -13.04 3.51
C TYR A 119 7.48 -12.15 2.77
N GLU A 120 8.37 -12.73 1.95
CA GLU A 120 9.37 -12.01 1.15
C GLU A 120 8.76 -10.91 0.25
N TYR A 121 7.73 -11.22 -0.55
CA TYR A 121 7.10 -10.24 -1.43
C TYR A 121 6.45 -9.05 -0.70
N PRO A 122 5.59 -9.25 0.32
CA PRO A 122 5.01 -8.11 1.02
C PRO A 122 6.06 -7.27 1.77
N VAL A 123 7.16 -7.88 2.24
CA VAL A 123 8.30 -7.12 2.82
C VAL A 123 8.99 -6.27 1.76
N PHE A 124 9.39 -6.87 0.63
CA PHE A 124 10.04 -6.14 -0.46
C PHE A 124 9.17 -4.97 -0.92
N TRP A 125 7.89 -5.23 -1.13
CA TRP A 125 6.97 -4.23 -1.64
C TRP A 125 6.66 -3.14 -0.60
N GLY A 126 6.60 -3.50 0.69
CA GLY A 126 6.50 -2.55 1.79
C GLY A 126 7.69 -1.60 1.83
N ILE A 127 8.92 -2.11 1.62
CA ILE A 127 10.14 -1.29 1.54
C ILE A 127 10.07 -0.33 0.33
N VAL A 128 9.58 -0.79 -0.83
CA VAL A 128 9.40 0.09 -1.99
C VAL A 128 8.40 1.22 -1.68
N CYS A 129 7.29 0.90 -1.00
CA CYS A 129 6.33 1.92 -0.55
C CYS A 129 6.98 2.93 0.41
N LEU A 130 7.81 2.47 1.35
CA LEU A 130 8.58 3.37 2.23
C LEU A 130 9.56 4.25 1.45
N ALA A 131 10.25 3.70 0.45
CA ALA A 131 11.15 4.47 -0.41
C ALA A 131 10.39 5.57 -1.19
N VAL A 132 9.21 5.26 -1.72
CA VAL A 132 8.32 6.26 -2.35
C VAL A 132 7.91 7.32 -1.34
N ALA A 133 7.50 6.94 -0.13
CA ALA A 133 7.12 7.90 0.91
C ALA A 133 8.28 8.86 1.24
N LEU A 134 9.49 8.32 1.45
CA LEU A 134 10.69 9.10 1.76
C LEU A 134 11.07 10.05 0.62
N ASN A 135 11.00 9.60 -0.63
CA ASN A 135 11.25 10.45 -1.79
C ASN A 135 10.30 11.65 -1.83
N GLU A 136 9.01 11.43 -1.56
CA GLU A 136 8.00 12.50 -1.56
C GLU A 136 8.19 13.49 -0.39
N PHE A 137 8.57 13.00 0.78
CA PHE A 137 8.93 13.87 1.91
C PHE A 137 10.16 14.74 1.59
N ASN A 138 11.16 14.17 0.91
CA ASN A 138 12.38 14.88 0.51
C ASN A 138 12.14 15.88 -0.63
N GLY A 139 11.32 15.54 -1.62
CA GLY A 139 10.91 16.45 -2.71
C GLY A 139 10.13 17.67 -2.20
N GLY A 140 9.36 17.50 -1.12
CA GLY A 140 8.73 18.62 -0.41
C GLY A 140 9.74 19.53 0.32
N ALA A 141 10.93 19.03 0.65
CA ALA A 141 11.99 19.79 1.31
C ALA A 141 12.75 20.67 0.30
N THR A 142 13.12 20.10 -0.83
CA THR A 142 13.95 20.76 -1.87
C THR A 142 13.21 21.86 -2.61
N SER A 143 11.88 21.77 -2.75
CA SER A 143 11.05 22.84 -3.32
C SER A 143 11.09 24.16 -2.52
N LYS A 144 11.52 24.17 -1.25
CA LYS A 144 11.62 25.39 -0.43
C LYS A 144 13.00 26.04 -0.43
N SER A 145 14.08 25.32 -0.77
CA SER A 145 15.42 25.93 -0.76
C SER A 145 15.69 26.86 -1.95
N HIS A 146 14.84 26.78 -2.99
CA HIS A 146 14.94 27.60 -4.20
C HIS A 146 13.94 28.77 -4.21
N SER A 147 13.26 29.04 -3.09
CA SER A 147 12.31 30.16 -2.95
C SER A 147 12.83 31.30 -2.06
N HIS A 148 14.15 31.48 -2.01
CA HIS A 148 14.82 32.59 -1.34
C HIS A 148 15.68 33.36 -2.32
#